data_AF-B4H8L5-F1
#
_entry.id   AF-B4H8L5-F1
#
_cell.length_a   1.000
_cell.length_b   1.000
_cell.length_c   1.000
_cell.angle_alpha   90.00
_cell.angle_beta   90.00
_cell.angle_gamma   90.00
#
_symmetry.space_group_name_H-M   'P 1'
#
loop_
_entity.id
_entity.type
_entity.pdbx_description
1 polymer ?
#
loop_
_entity_poly.entity_id
_entity_poly.type
_entity_poly.pdbx_seq_one_letter_code
_entity_poly.pdbx_strand_id
1 'polypeptide(L)'
;MPVWQVIGDSFHAYSAYWMRKELVAGGEAHVLVVGKQGAVVDFRCSLAVGGSRSVQGKFRFQRDASEGLLNDKSTNFTSYHFFCQVSRDFGQPESVSFTDITSIRSPVKIRLHHLKRASGSTDAKAAAATAPSPARLPATVCVDLVGFNMTSGFGRNENALLQFFLIHQALGIEHFLVYNYDELPENIIRVLDRTNIHLYALPFNFPFLLNNATASRVRELIQTDCLLRNVNQASFTILLQPNEVFYPNSRFAADRSQNSLQQQLRHFSADTARFELATFAVCFDELKKLLLDNIQYDPECKAPYKMLLDRLDLPPTQLLASTAHVELSLSTGFVHRYVDCARVGADGLHDWRNGVRKDFMDHINSLRNEVDLLI
;
A
#
# COMPACT_ATOMS: atom_id res chain seq x y z
N MET A 1 2.16 0.90 17.98
CA MET A 1 2.33 0.60 16.55
C MET A 1 1.57 -0.68 16.25
N PRO A 2 0.98 -0.86 15.07
CA PRO A 2 0.23 -2.07 14.73
C PRO A 2 1.20 -3.26 14.74
N VAL A 3 0.80 -4.34 15.39
CA VAL A 3 1.48 -5.65 15.39
C VAL A 3 0.39 -6.70 15.40
N TRP A 4 0.63 -7.88 14.84
CA TRP A 4 -0.32 -8.97 14.91
C TRP A 4 -0.53 -9.39 16.36
N GLN A 5 -1.77 -9.28 16.82
CA GLN A 5 -2.20 -9.56 18.19
C GLN A 5 -3.20 -10.71 18.19
N VAL A 6 -2.98 -11.70 19.06
CA VAL A 6 -3.89 -12.83 19.22
C VAL A 6 -5.26 -12.35 19.69
N ILE A 7 -6.32 -12.72 18.99
CA ILE A 7 -7.72 -12.53 19.39
C ILE A 7 -8.43 -13.88 19.42
N GLY A 8 -8.98 -14.26 20.58
CA GLY A 8 -9.43 -15.64 20.81
C GLY A 8 -8.28 -16.64 20.80
N ASP A 9 -8.53 -17.85 20.31
CA ASP A 9 -7.54 -18.95 20.34
C ASP A 9 -6.88 -19.24 18.98
N SER A 10 -7.52 -18.81 17.89
CA SER A 10 -7.11 -19.17 16.53
C SER A 10 -6.95 -17.99 15.56
N PHE A 11 -7.16 -16.75 16.04
CA PHE A 11 -7.15 -15.57 15.18
C PHE A 11 -6.13 -14.54 15.66
N HIS A 12 -5.64 -13.73 14.72
CA HIS A 12 -4.72 -12.63 14.97
C HIS A 12 -5.22 -11.40 14.22
N ALA A 13 -5.25 -10.26 14.89
CA ALA A 13 -5.64 -8.98 14.30
C ALA A 13 -4.43 -8.06 14.18
N TYR A 14 -4.34 -7.29 13.10
CA TYR A 14 -3.19 -6.43 12.82
C TYR A 14 -3.49 -4.94 12.99
N SER A 15 -4.44 -4.43 12.20
CA SER A 15 -4.78 -3.01 12.13
C SER A 15 -6.29 -2.83 12.16
N ALA A 16 -6.72 -1.71 12.74
CA ALA A 16 -8.12 -1.38 12.89
C ALA A 16 -8.39 0.07 12.48
N TYR A 17 -9.48 0.29 11.75
CA TYR A 17 -9.86 1.57 11.17
C TYR A 17 -11.28 1.93 11.55
N TRP A 18 -11.51 3.18 11.97
CA TRP A 18 -12.84 3.68 12.28
C TRP A 18 -13.43 4.43 11.08
N MET A 19 -14.56 3.94 10.59
CA MET A 19 -15.34 4.54 9.50
C MET A 19 -16.66 5.08 10.06
N ARG A 20 -16.79 6.41 10.16
CA ARG A 20 -18.06 7.04 10.56
C ARG A 20 -19.03 7.02 9.38
N LYS A 21 -20.29 6.69 9.63
CA LYS A 21 -21.34 6.80 8.60
C LYS A 21 -21.73 8.27 8.46
N GLU A 22 -21.76 8.79 7.24
CA GLU A 22 -22.02 10.22 7.00
C GLU A 22 -23.49 10.60 7.19
N LEU A 23 -24.41 9.70 6.80
CA LEU A 23 -25.84 9.99 6.75
C LEU A 23 -26.64 9.35 7.90
N VAL A 24 -25.99 8.58 8.76
CA VAL A 24 -26.63 7.83 9.84
C VAL A 24 -25.75 7.88 11.08
N ALA A 25 -26.38 7.97 12.26
CA ALA A 25 -25.66 7.90 13.53
C ALA A 25 -24.82 6.61 13.65
N GLY A 26 -23.63 6.75 14.23
CA GLY A 26 -22.69 5.66 14.45
C GLY A 26 -21.65 5.48 13.35
N GLY A 27 -21.17 4.25 13.19
CA GLY A 27 -20.01 3.93 12.39
C GLY A 27 -19.67 2.45 12.44
N GLU A 28 -18.58 2.08 11.80
CA GLU A 28 -18.09 0.72 11.68
C GLU A 28 -16.57 0.71 11.87
N ALA A 29 -16.09 -0.18 12.76
CA ALA A 29 -14.68 -0.49 12.84
C ALA A 29 -14.34 -1.62 11.87
N HIS A 30 -13.35 -1.41 11.02
CA HIS A 30 -12.83 -2.38 10.05
C HIS A 30 -11.48 -2.89 10.55
N VAL A 31 -11.31 -4.21 10.64
CA VAL A 31 -10.12 -4.81 11.23
C VAL A 31 -9.59 -5.92 10.33
N LEU A 32 -8.29 -5.86 10.03
CA LEU A 32 -7.60 -6.91 9.28
C LEU A 32 -7.24 -8.05 10.22
N VAL A 33 -7.71 -9.26 9.89
CA VAL A 33 -7.59 -10.44 10.74
C VAL A 33 -7.14 -11.63 9.91
N VAL A 34 -6.28 -12.48 10.46
CA VAL A 34 -5.98 -13.81 9.93
C VAL A 34 -6.33 -14.87 10.96
N GLY A 35 -6.92 -15.97 10.51
CA GLY A 35 -7.28 -17.11 11.35
C GLY A 35 -6.64 -18.39 10.85
N LYS A 36 -6.43 -19.37 11.73
CA LYS A 36 -6.07 -20.73 11.32
C LYS A 36 -7.13 -21.28 10.37
N GLN A 37 -6.71 -22.01 9.35
CA GLN A 37 -7.64 -22.64 8.41
C GLN A 37 -8.62 -23.56 9.17
N GLY A 38 -9.91 -23.44 8.84
CA GLY A 38 -10.98 -24.22 9.49
C GLY A 38 -11.41 -23.72 10.87
N ALA A 39 -10.84 -22.63 11.38
CA ALA A 39 -11.30 -22.02 12.62
C ALA A 39 -12.72 -21.45 12.47
N VAL A 40 -13.54 -21.64 13.52
CA VAL A 40 -14.91 -21.12 13.56
C VAL A 40 -14.87 -19.64 13.94
N VAL A 41 -15.49 -18.79 13.12
CA VAL A 41 -15.56 -17.34 13.36
C VAL A 41 -16.82 -17.02 14.18
N ASP A 42 -16.68 -16.93 15.50
CA ASP A 42 -17.78 -16.56 16.39
C ASP A 42 -17.33 -15.59 17.49
N PHE A 43 -17.53 -14.29 17.22
CA PHE A 43 -17.07 -13.21 18.08
C PHE A 43 -18.19 -12.27 18.46
N ARG A 44 -18.09 -11.71 19.67
CA ARG A 44 -18.74 -10.47 20.05
C ARG A 44 -17.75 -9.33 19.88
N CYS A 45 -18.22 -8.14 19.51
CA CYS A 45 -17.37 -6.98 19.37
C CYS A 45 -17.82 -5.83 20.28
N SER A 46 -16.86 -5.04 20.76
CA SER A 46 -17.14 -3.83 21.54
C SER A 46 -16.12 -2.74 21.25
N LEU A 47 -16.55 -1.48 21.39
CA LEU A 47 -15.77 -0.28 21.13
C LEU A 47 -15.55 0.48 22.44
N ALA A 48 -14.30 0.86 22.72
CA ALA A 48 -13.97 1.69 23.86
C ALA A 48 -14.11 3.18 23.51
N VAL A 49 -14.81 3.94 24.35
CA VAL A 49 -15.12 5.36 24.14
C VAL A 49 -14.80 6.12 25.43
N GLY A 50 -13.85 7.05 25.40
CA GLY A 50 -13.49 7.87 26.56
C GLY A 50 -12.92 7.05 27.73
N GLY A 51 -11.97 6.15 27.43
CA GLY A 51 -11.21 5.36 28.40
C GLY A 51 -11.95 4.21 29.13
N SER A 52 -13.10 4.48 29.78
CA SER A 52 -13.76 3.51 30.66
C SER A 52 -15.08 2.95 30.11
N ARG A 53 -15.74 3.65 29.19
CA ARG A 53 -17.02 3.21 28.64
C ARG A 53 -16.79 2.26 27.46
N SER A 54 -17.49 1.15 27.46
CA SER A 54 -17.55 0.22 26.32
C SER A 54 -18.95 0.23 25.71
N VAL A 55 -19.01 0.20 24.38
CA VAL A 55 -20.26 0.10 23.61
C VAL A 55 -20.22 -1.20 22.82
N GLN A 56 -21.19 -2.08 23.08
CA GLN A 56 -21.33 -3.31 22.32
C GLN A 56 -21.78 -3.01 20.88
N GLY A 57 -21.07 -3.61 19.91
CA GLY A 57 -21.41 -3.51 18.50
C GLY A 57 -21.97 -4.81 17.94
N LYS A 58 -22.44 -4.73 16.70
CA LYS A 58 -22.82 -5.88 15.88
C LYS A 58 -21.59 -6.36 15.11
N PHE A 59 -21.16 -7.57 15.44
CA PHE A 59 -20.08 -8.24 14.73
C PHE A 59 -20.54 -8.73 13.34
N ARG A 60 -19.70 -8.53 12.34
CA ARG A 60 -19.78 -9.16 11.02
C ARG A 60 -18.36 -9.49 10.56
N PHE A 61 -18.23 -10.38 9.60
CA PHE A 61 -16.97 -10.61 8.93
C PHE A 61 -17.18 -10.91 7.46
N GLN A 62 -16.13 -10.70 6.68
CA GLN A 62 -16.02 -11.12 5.29
C GLN A 62 -14.71 -11.89 5.16
N ARG A 63 -14.77 -13.06 4.51
CA ARG A 63 -13.56 -13.77 4.09
C ARG A 63 -13.08 -13.17 2.78
N ASP A 64 -11.77 -13.07 2.62
CA ASP A 64 -11.20 -12.60 1.37
C ASP A 64 -11.60 -13.52 0.19
N ALA A 65 -12.03 -12.93 -0.93
CA ALA A 65 -12.66 -13.66 -2.04
C ALA A 65 -11.64 -14.50 -2.82
N SER A 66 -10.37 -14.06 -2.83
CA SER A 66 -9.21 -14.70 -3.46
C SER A 66 -8.95 -16.12 -2.94
N GLU A 67 -9.42 -16.44 -1.73
CA GLU A 67 -9.19 -17.74 -1.10
C GLU A 67 -10.12 -18.86 -1.59
N GLY A 68 -11.26 -18.52 -2.20
CA GLY A 68 -12.23 -19.52 -2.66
C GLY A 68 -11.81 -20.30 -3.91
N LEU A 69 -10.87 -19.76 -4.70
CA LEU A 69 -10.48 -20.30 -6.00
C LEU A 69 -9.30 -21.27 -5.94
N LEU A 70 -8.46 -21.15 -4.91
CA LEU A 70 -7.33 -22.02 -4.68
C LEU A 70 -7.69 -22.95 -3.53
N ASN A 71 -8.13 -24.16 -3.86
CA ASN A 71 -8.39 -25.26 -2.92
C ASN A 71 -7.05 -25.78 -2.36
N ASP A 72 -6.28 -24.87 -1.78
CA ASP A 72 -4.86 -25.02 -1.55
C ASP A 72 -4.67 -25.52 -0.12
N LYS A 73 -4.57 -26.84 0.00
CA LYS A 73 -4.24 -27.52 1.25
C LYS A 73 -2.87 -27.10 1.81
N SER A 74 -2.09 -26.29 1.07
CA SER A 74 -0.79 -25.79 1.50
C SER A 74 -0.86 -24.56 2.40
N THR A 75 -1.99 -23.84 2.47
CA THR A 75 -2.11 -22.62 3.27
C THR A 75 -2.72 -22.90 4.63
N ASN A 76 -2.00 -22.54 5.70
CA ASN A 76 -2.40 -22.78 7.09
C ASN A 76 -3.28 -21.66 7.70
N PHE A 77 -3.61 -20.62 6.93
CA PHE A 77 -4.43 -19.50 7.38
C PHE A 77 -5.47 -19.04 6.35
N THR A 78 -6.46 -18.32 6.86
CA THR A 78 -7.48 -17.58 6.11
C THR A 78 -7.48 -16.11 6.53
N SER A 79 -7.54 -15.22 5.54
CA SER A 79 -7.68 -13.78 5.69
C SER A 79 -9.15 -13.37 5.85
N TYR A 80 -9.40 -12.49 6.81
CA TYR A 80 -10.72 -11.97 7.13
C TYR A 80 -10.69 -10.46 7.31
N HIS A 81 -11.78 -9.82 6.93
CA HIS A 81 -12.12 -8.46 7.33
C HIS A 81 -13.19 -8.56 8.41
N PHE A 82 -12.85 -8.17 9.63
CA PHE A 82 -13.80 -8.11 10.74
C PHE A 82 -14.42 -6.72 10.81
N PHE A 83 -15.71 -6.67 11.05
CA PHE A 83 -16.48 -5.43 11.18
C PHE A 83 -17.16 -5.39 12.55
N CYS A 84 -17.04 -4.25 13.23
CA CYS A 84 -17.82 -3.94 14.43
C CYS A 84 -18.69 -2.72 14.19
N GLN A 85 -19.98 -2.95 13.96
CA GLN A 85 -20.93 -1.91 13.59
C GLN A 85 -21.71 -1.40 14.80
N VAL A 86 -21.89 -0.09 14.88
CA VAL A 86 -22.76 0.56 15.86
C VAL A 86 -23.71 1.53 15.18
N SER A 87 -24.91 1.67 15.74
CA SER A 87 -25.97 2.56 15.22
C SER A 87 -26.13 3.84 16.02
N ARG A 88 -25.45 3.97 17.16
CA ARG A 88 -25.47 5.17 18.01
C ARG A 88 -24.21 5.96 17.78
N ASP A 89 -24.35 7.28 17.75
CA ASP A 89 -23.20 8.18 17.77
C ASP A 89 -22.75 8.37 19.22
N PHE A 90 -21.48 8.12 19.46
CA PHE A 90 -20.80 8.31 20.74
C PHE A 90 -19.44 9.00 20.54
N GLY A 91 -19.26 9.68 19.40
CA GLY A 91 -18.01 10.31 19.03
C GLY A 91 -17.00 9.33 18.41
N GLN A 92 -15.72 9.54 18.73
CA GLN A 92 -14.61 8.78 18.15
C GLN A 92 -14.15 7.68 19.13
N PRO A 93 -14.39 6.39 18.83
CA PRO A 93 -13.90 5.29 19.67
C PRO A 93 -12.39 5.14 19.57
N GLU A 94 -11.73 4.89 20.70
CA GLU A 94 -10.26 4.78 20.77
C GLU A 94 -9.74 3.41 20.33
N SER A 95 -10.51 2.36 20.61
CA SER A 95 -10.15 0.98 20.31
C SER A 95 -11.37 0.10 20.07
N VAL A 96 -11.14 -1.02 19.37
CA VAL A 96 -12.09 -2.10 19.17
C VAL A 96 -11.55 -3.37 19.82
N SER A 97 -12.44 -4.20 20.34
CA SER A 97 -12.09 -5.49 20.91
C SER A 97 -13.05 -6.56 20.40
N PHE A 98 -12.51 -7.76 20.19
CA PHE A 98 -13.28 -8.94 19.80
C PHE A 98 -13.10 -10.00 20.89
N THR A 99 -14.22 -10.49 21.39
CA THR A 99 -14.28 -11.55 22.40
C THR A 99 -14.85 -12.80 21.74
N ASP A 100 -14.02 -13.83 21.64
CA ASP A 100 -14.44 -15.16 21.22
C ASP A 100 -15.41 -15.69 22.28
N ILE A 101 -16.60 -16.16 21.85
CA ILE A 101 -17.64 -16.62 22.77
C ILE A 101 -17.18 -17.84 23.57
N THR A 102 -16.23 -18.61 23.03
CA THR A 102 -15.71 -19.83 23.63
C THR A 102 -14.49 -19.59 24.52
N SER A 103 -13.82 -18.45 24.39
CA SER A 103 -12.57 -18.16 25.10
C SER A 103 -12.81 -17.47 26.44
N ILE A 104 -12.04 -17.89 27.45
CA ILE A 104 -11.99 -17.25 28.78
C ILE A 104 -10.97 -16.10 28.86
N ARG A 105 -10.28 -15.81 27.75
CA ARG A 105 -9.22 -14.78 27.72
C ARG A 105 -9.82 -13.38 27.77
N SER A 106 -9.08 -12.46 28.38
CA SER A 106 -9.45 -11.05 28.35
C SER A 106 -9.41 -10.53 26.91
N PRO A 107 -10.39 -9.70 26.52
CA PRO A 107 -10.45 -9.18 25.16
C PRO A 107 -9.30 -8.20 24.92
N VAL A 108 -8.58 -8.41 23.83
CA VAL A 108 -7.50 -7.51 23.40
C VAL A 108 -8.09 -6.26 22.77
N LYS A 109 -7.59 -5.09 23.18
CA LYS A 109 -7.99 -3.79 22.65
C LYS A 109 -7.05 -3.38 21.51
N ILE A 110 -7.60 -3.35 20.29
CA ILE A 110 -6.88 -2.93 19.09
C ILE A 110 -7.17 -1.46 18.86
N ARG A 111 -6.13 -0.63 18.81
CA ARG A 111 -6.27 0.82 18.61
C ARG A 111 -6.86 1.13 17.24
N LEU A 112 -7.84 2.03 17.21
CA LEU A 112 -8.48 2.48 15.98
C LEU A 112 -7.70 3.64 15.35
N HIS A 113 -7.47 3.52 14.05
CA HIS A 113 -7.05 4.62 13.20
C HIS A 113 -8.29 5.32 12.63
N HIS A 114 -8.41 6.61 12.91
CA HIS A 114 -9.54 7.39 12.40
C HIS A 114 -9.26 7.84 10.97
N LEU A 115 -10.06 7.36 10.03
CA LEU A 115 -10.03 7.87 8.67
C LEU A 115 -10.62 9.29 8.71
N LYS A 116 -9.74 10.30 8.61
CA LYS A 116 -10.15 11.72 8.60
C LYS A 116 -11.13 11.92 7.45
N ARG A 117 -12.17 12.72 7.64
CA ARG A 117 -13.10 13.07 6.57
C ARG A 117 -12.32 13.77 5.45
N ALA A 118 -12.51 13.38 4.19
CA ALA A 118 -12.25 14.30 3.09
C ALA A 118 -13.11 15.54 3.38
N SER A 119 -12.54 16.73 3.48
CA SER A 119 -13.32 17.95 3.70
C SER A 119 -14.17 18.25 2.45
N GLY A 120 -15.26 17.50 2.28
CA GLY A 120 -16.34 17.80 1.36
C GLY A 120 -17.18 18.89 2.00
N SER A 121 -17.04 20.09 1.47
CA SER A 121 -17.84 21.26 1.79
C SER A 121 -19.34 20.97 1.63
N THR A 122 -20.06 20.90 2.74
CA THR A 122 -21.50 21.24 2.77
C THR A 122 -21.80 22.45 3.65
N ASP A 123 -20.84 22.93 4.44
CA ASP A 123 -20.99 24.13 5.27
C ASP A 123 -20.04 25.28 4.86
N ALA A 124 -19.71 25.38 3.57
CA ALA A 124 -18.91 26.48 3.02
C ALA A 124 -19.71 27.79 2.83
N LYS A 125 -20.64 28.09 3.74
CA LYS A 125 -21.40 29.35 3.77
C LYS A 125 -21.56 29.92 5.19
N ALA A 126 -20.59 29.75 6.08
CA ALA A 126 -20.58 30.54 7.32
C ALA A 126 -19.23 30.60 8.07
N ALA A 127 -18.07 30.57 7.40
CA ALA A 127 -16.80 30.94 8.04
C ALA A 127 -15.74 31.22 6.98
N ALA A 128 -15.58 32.48 6.61
CA ALA A 128 -14.47 32.92 5.77
C ALA A 128 -13.15 32.86 6.55
N ALA A 129 -12.09 32.50 5.82
CA ALA A 129 -10.70 32.91 6.01
C ALA A 129 -10.01 32.55 7.34
N THR A 130 -9.18 31.48 7.34
CA THR A 130 -7.76 31.50 7.80
C THR A 130 -7.07 30.14 7.96
N ALA A 131 -7.71 28.99 7.66
CA ALA A 131 -7.00 27.70 7.68
C ALA A 131 -7.17 26.95 6.35
N PRO A 132 -6.10 26.75 5.55
CA PRO A 132 -6.17 25.83 4.43
C PRO A 132 -6.47 24.44 5.00
N SER A 133 -7.52 23.77 4.50
CA SER A 133 -7.65 22.32 4.66
C SER A 133 -6.30 21.69 4.28
N PRO A 134 -5.74 20.77 5.09
CA PRO A 134 -4.44 20.19 4.76
C PRO A 134 -4.55 19.55 3.37
N ALA A 135 -3.75 20.05 2.43
CA ALA A 135 -3.71 19.50 1.08
C ALA A 135 -3.34 18.02 1.18
N ARG A 136 -4.10 17.15 0.50
CA ARG A 136 -3.73 15.73 0.40
C ARG A 136 -2.35 15.62 -0.24
N LEU A 137 -1.56 14.67 0.24
CA LEU A 137 -0.30 14.31 -0.39
C LEU A 137 -0.59 13.86 -1.82
N PRO A 138 0.25 14.23 -2.80
CA PRO A 138 -0.05 13.90 -4.18
C PRO A 138 0.07 12.39 -4.43
N ALA A 139 1.05 11.72 -3.81
CA ALA A 139 1.17 10.27 -3.80
C ALA A 139 1.91 9.77 -2.57
N THR A 140 1.76 8.48 -2.29
CA THR A 140 2.47 7.72 -1.26
C THR A 140 2.95 6.40 -1.85
N VAL A 141 4.05 5.87 -1.33
CA VAL A 141 4.53 4.53 -1.69
C VAL A 141 4.47 3.66 -0.43
N CYS A 142 3.81 2.52 -0.54
CA CYS A 142 3.92 1.46 0.44
C CYS A 142 5.05 0.53 0.03
N VAL A 143 5.99 0.26 0.93
CA VAL A 143 7.16 -0.58 0.67
C VAL A 143 6.95 -1.94 1.34
N ASP A 144 6.91 -2.99 0.53
CA ASP A 144 6.76 -4.37 0.97
C ASP A 144 8.13 -5.01 1.20
N LEU A 145 8.65 -4.94 2.44
CA LEU A 145 9.83 -5.72 2.87
C LEU A 145 9.45 -7.11 3.42
N VAL A 146 8.16 -7.43 3.50
CA VAL A 146 7.67 -8.72 4.04
C VAL A 146 7.88 -9.82 3.01
N GLY A 147 7.46 -9.56 1.78
CA GLY A 147 7.59 -10.50 0.66
C GLY A 147 8.92 -10.37 -0.09
N PHE A 148 9.77 -9.42 0.28
CA PHE A 148 11.01 -9.14 -0.43
C PHE A 148 12.19 -9.93 0.12
N ASN A 149 12.99 -10.51 -0.77
CA ASN A 149 14.19 -11.26 -0.39
C ASN A 149 15.38 -10.30 -0.18
N MET A 150 15.58 -9.82 1.05
CA MET A 150 16.73 -8.99 1.43
C MET A 150 18.09 -9.67 1.21
N THR A 151 18.13 -11.00 1.07
CA THR A 151 19.36 -11.74 0.81
C THR A 151 19.73 -11.84 -0.68
N SER A 152 18.87 -11.35 -1.59
CA SER A 152 19.14 -11.28 -3.03
C SER A 152 20.27 -10.31 -3.38
N GLY A 153 20.78 -10.35 -4.62
CA GLY A 153 21.80 -9.39 -5.09
C GLY A 153 21.33 -7.93 -4.93
N PHE A 154 20.09 -7.64 -5.33
CA PHE A 154 19.47 -6.32 -5.11
C PHE A 154 19.35 -5.99 -3.61
N GLY A 155 18.84 -6.91 -2.81
CA GLY A 155 18.60 -6.68 -1.38
C GLY A 155 19.87 -6.41 -0.56
N ARG A 156 21.01 -6.99 -0.97
CA ARG A 156 22.32 -6.72 -0.34
C ARG A 156 22.96 -5.41 -0.83
N ASN A 157 22.51 -4.87 -1.96
CA ASN A 157 23.06 -3.64 -2.52
C ASN A 157 22.37 -2.43 -1.89
N GLU A 158 22.97 -1.93 -0.81
CA GLU A 158 22.50 -0.74 -0.07
C GLU A 158 22.34 0.49 -0.97
N ASN A 159 23.21 0.69 -1.96
CA ASN A 159 23.07 1.80 -2.91
C ASN A 159 21.83 1.65 -3.80
N ALA A 160 21.45 0.42 -4.17
CA ALA A 160 20.23 0.17 -4.93
C ALA A 160 18.97 0.42 -4.07
N LEU A 161 18.98 -0.02 -2.80
CA LEU A 161 17.92 0.28 -1.83
C LEU A 161 17.76 1.78 -1.61
N LEU A 162 18.86 2.52 -1.43
CA LEU A 162 18.83 3.97 -1.28
C LEU A 162 18.25 4.65 -2.53
N GLN A 163 18.70 4.22 -3.71
CA GLN A 163 18.21 4.76 -4.98
C GLN A 163 16.70 4.58 -5.17
N PHE A 164 16.12 3.46 -4.74
CA PHE A 164 14.66 3.29 -4.76
C PHE A 164 13.96 4.47 -4.07
N PHE A 165 14.39 4.85 -2.86
CA PHE A 165 13.77 5.95 -2.12
C PHE A 165 14.02 7.31 -2.77
N LEU A 166 15.27 7.59 -3.17
CA LEU A 166 15.66 8.88 -3.77
C LEU A 166 14.97 9.12 -5.12
N ILE A 167 14.80 8.08 -5.94
CA ILE A 167 14.08 8.18 -7.21
C ILE A 167 12.63 8.60 -6.97
N HIS A 168 11.94 7.95 -6.04
CA HIS A 168 10.55 8.29 -5.72
C HIS A 168 10.43 9.67 -5.07
N GLN A 169 11.41 10.10 -4.26
CA GLN A 169 11.46 11.47 -3.74
C GLN A 169 11.60 12.50 -4.86
N ALA A 170 12.48 12.28 -5.83
CA ALA A 170 12.65 13.19 -6.97
C ALA A 170 11.40 13.27 -7.88
N LEU A 171 10.54 12.24 -7.84
CA LEU A 171 9.19 12.25 -8.45
C LEU A 171 8.16 13.06 -7.65
N GLY A 172 8.51 13.56 -6.46
CA GLY A 172 7.64 14.30 -5.55
C GLY A 172 6.88 13.41 -4.56
N ILE A 173 7.35 12.18 -4.32
CA ILE A 173 6.78 11.27 -3.31
C ILE A 173 7.64 11.33 -2.06
N GLU A 174 7.12 12.02 -1.04
CA GLU A 174 7.87 12.25 0.20
C GLU A 174 7.53 11.24 1.31
N HIS A 175 6.40 10.53 1.21
CA HIS A 175 5.87 9.73 2.31
C HIS A 175 5.84 8.23 1.94
N PHE A 176 6.49 7.42 2.78
CA PHE A 176 6.66 5.98 2.57
C PHE A 176 6.16 5.17 3.76
N LEU A 177 5.27 4.21 3.51
CA LEU A 177 4.80 3.27 4.53
C LEU A 177 5.58 1.97 4.38
N VAL A 178 6.50 1.70 5.30
CA VAL A 178 7.45 0.59 5.15
C VAL A 178 7.01 -0.58 6.03
N TYR A 179 6.51 -1.63 5.39
CA TYR A 179 6.12 -2.88 6.05
C TYR A 179 7.35 -3.73 6.32
N ASN A 180 7.44 -4.29 7.54
CA ASN A 180 8.62 -4.97 8.06
C ASN A 180 9.86 -4.06 8.06
N TYR A 181 9.67 -2.82 8.51
CA TYR A 181 10.70 -1.77 8.56
C TYR A 181 12.02 -2.20 9.22
N ASP A 182 11.96 -3.13 10.18
CA ASP A 182 13.13 -3.61 10.91
C ASP A 182 14.16 -4.34 10.01
N GLU A 183 13.77 -4.76 8.80
CA GLU A 183 14.68 -5.33 7.79
C GLU A 183 15.48 -4.27 7.01
N LEU A 184 15.10 -3.00 7.08
CA LEU A 184 15.80 -1.94 6.35
C LEU A 184 17.15 -1.65 7.04
N PRO A 185 18.29 -1.64 6.31
CA PRO A 185 19.59 -1.38 6.92
C PRO A 185 19.67 -0.02 7.63
N GLU A 186 20.26 0.01 8.82
CA GLU A 186 20.30 1.22 9.67
C GLU A 186 21.02 2.39 9.00
N ASN A 187 22.06 2.10 8.21
CA ASN A 187 22.77 3.12 7.47
C ASN A 187 21.89 3.78 6.40
N ILE A 188 21.01 3.03 5.74
CA ILE A 188 20.03 3.57 4.79
C ILE A 188 19.07 4.50 5.52
N ILE A 189 18.52 4.06 6.66
CA ILE A 189 17.63 4.88 7.49
C ILE A 189 18.30 6.21 7.84
N ARG A 190 19.55 6.18 8.34
CA ARG A 190 20.30 7.39 8.73
C ARG A 190 20.54 8.37 7.57
N VAL A 191 20.70 7.85 6.34
CA VAL A 191 20.84 8.70 5.15
C VAL A 191 19.49 9.31 4.79
N LEU A 192 18.42 8.50 4.77
CA LEU A 192 17.06 8.94 4.45
C LEU A 192 16.54 10.00 5.45
N ASP A 193 16.87 9.88 6.73
CA ASP A 193 16.53 10.87 7.78
C ASP A 193 17.10 12.28 7.52
N ARG A 194 18.11 12.41 6.65
CA ARG A 194 18.71 13.69 6.24
C ARG A 194 18.08 14.27 4.98
N THR A 195 17.13 13.56 4.38
CA THR A 195 16.41 13.97 3.18
C THR A 195 14.99 14.46 3.55
N ASN A 196 14.19 14.86 2.55
CA ASN A 196 12.77 15.21 2.77
C ASN A 196 11.85 13.97 2.72
N ILE A 197 12.40 12.79 3.03
CA ILE A 197 11.66 11.53 3.04
C ILE A 197 11.14 11.25 4.44
N HIS A 198 9.85 10.92 4.52
CA HIS A 198 9.17 10.53 5.74
C HIS A 198 8.87 9.02 5.71
N LEU A 199 9.59 8.27 6.53
CA LEU A 199 9.39 6.83 6.69
C LEU A 199 8.41 6.56 7.84
N TYR A 200 7.31 5.88 7.54
CA TYR A 200 6.39 5.34 8.53
C TYR A 200 6.70 3.86 8.75
N ALA A 201 7.37 3.56 9.84
CA ALA A 201 7.71 2.20 10.23
C ALA A 201 6.48 1.39 10.63
N LEU A 202 6.23 0.29 9.92
CA LEU A 202 5.14 -0.65 10.17
C LEU A 202 5.72 -2.06 10.44
N PRO A 203 5.87 -2.47 11.71
CA PRO A 203 6.36 -3.81 12.00
C PRO A 203 5.32 -4.84 11.55
N PHE A 204 5.78 -5.96 10.97
CA PHE A 204 4.90 -6.97 10.37
C PHE A 204 5.27 -8.38 10.86
N ASN A 205 5.05 -8.60 12.15
CA ASN A 205 5.29 -9.88 12.84
C ASN A 205 4.25 -10.95 12.47
N PHE A 206 4.18 -11.33 11.19
CA PHE A 206 3.14 -12.21 10.65
C PHE A 206 3.12 -13.56 11.39
N PRO A 207 1.96 -14.04 11.88
CA PRO A 207 1.89 -15.18 12.79
C PRO A 207 1.97 -16.55 12.10
N PHE A 208 2.11 -16.58 10.77
CA PHE A 208 2.21 -17.81 9.98
C PHE A 208 3.50 -17.83 9.15
N LEU A 209 3.94 -19.03 8.78
CA LEU A 209 5.11 -19.20 7.92
C LEU A 209 4.86 -18.57 6.54
N LEU A 210 5.76 -17.67 6.15
CA LEU A 210 5.79 -17.06 4.83
C LEU A 210 6.50 -18.00 3.86
N ASN A 211 5.80 -18.39 2.79
CA ASN A 211 6.36 -19.11 1.66
C ASN A 211 5.75 -18.61 0.34
N ASN A 212 6.21 -19.15 -0.79
CA ASN A 212 5.74 -18.74 -2.11
C ASN A 212 4.23 -18.93 -2.32
N ALA A 213 3.61 -19.93 -1.68
CA ALA A 213 2.16 -20.18 -1.79
C ALA A 213 1.34 -19.14 -0.99
N THR A 214 1.89 -18.59 0.09
CA THR A 214 1.22 -17.59 0.92
C THR A 214 1.56 -16.14 0.55
N ALA A 215 2.63 -15.92 -0.23
CA ALA A 215 3.17 -14.60 -0.53
C ALA A 215 2.14 -13.65 -1.16
N SER A 216 1.35 -14.13 -2.13
CA SER A 216 0.32 -13.31 -2.79
C SER A 216 -0.79 -12.88 -1.82
N ARG A 217 -1.21 -13.75 -0.91
CA ARG A 217 -2.24 -13.45 0.10
C ARG A 217 -1.74 -12.42 1.12
N VAL A 218 -0.48 -12.54 1.54
CA VAL A 218 0.13 -11.57 2.46
C VAL A 218 0.31 -10.22 1.77
N ARG A 219 0.69 -10.22 0.49
CA ARG A 219 0.73 -8.99 -0.30
C ARG A 219 -0.64 -8.31 -0.42
N GLU A 220 -1.72 -9.07 -0.60
CA GLU A 220 -3.09 -8.53 -0.62
C GLU A 220 -3.52 -7.93 0.74
N LEU A 221 -3.13 -8.55 1.85
CA LEU A 221 -3.31 -7.99 3.20
C LEU A 221 -2.56 -6.65 3.35
N ILE A 222 -1.30 -6.58 2.89
CA ILE A 222 -0.49 -5.37 2.92
C ILE A 222 -1.08 -4.29 2.00
N GLN A 223 -1.55 -4.65 0.80
CA GLN A 223 -2.23 -3.73 -0.12
C GLN A 223 -3.46 -3.12 0.54
N THR A 224 -4.27 -3.94 1.20
CA THR A 224 -5.48 -3.48 1.89
C THR A 224 -5.14 -2.53 3.04
N ASP A 225 -4.13 -2.87 3.85
CA ASP A 225 -3.67 -1.99 4.93
C ASP A 225 -3.12 -0.67 4.37
N CYS A 226 -2.33 -0.74 3.30
CA CYS A 226 -1.76 0.40 2.59
C CYS A 226 -2.84 1.36 2.09
N LEU A 227 -3.87 0.82 1.42
CA LEU A 227 -5.03 1.58 0.98
C LEU A 227 -5.68 2.31 2.16
N LEU A 228 -6.04 1.57 3.21
CA LEU A 228 -6.76 2.11 4.36
C LEU A 228 -5.98 3.19 5.11
N ARG A 229 -4.66 3.06 5.26
CA ARG A 229 -3.83 4.10 5.89
C ARG A 229 -3.78 5.39 5.08
N ASN A 230 -3.76 5.27 3.76
CA ASN A 230 -3.61 6.40 2.86
C ASN A 230 -4.93 7.06 2.47
N VAL A 231 -6.08 6.44 2.73
CA VAL A 231 -7.39 7.07 2.44
C VAL A 231 -7.48 8.43 3.15
N ASN A 232 -7.85 9.45 2.38
CA ASN A 232 -7.93 10.85 2.82
C ASN A 232 -6.60 11.50 3.23
N GLN A 233 -5.47 10.80 3.10
CA GLN A 233 -4.13 11.36 3.30
C GLN A 233 -3.43 11.65 1.98
N ALA A 234 -3.58 10.77 0.98
CA ALA A 234 -2.99 10.92 -0.33
C ALA A 234 -4.03 10.87 -1.45
N SER A 235 -3.69 11.39 -2.62
CA SER A 235 -4.48 11.22 -3.86
C SER A 235 -4.21 9.87 -4.53
N PHE A 236 -2.96 9.40 -4.48
CA PHE A 236 -2.56 8.12 -5.05
C PHE A 236 -1.72 7.31 -4.07
N THR A 237 -1.77 5.99 -4.20
CA THR A 237 -0.87 5.07 -3.51
C THR A 237 -0.51 3.89 -4.39
N ILE A 238 0.66 3.31 -4.15
CA ILE A 238 1.17 2.13 -4.86
C ILE A 238 1.96 1.27 -3.88
N LEU A 239 1.81 -0.06 -3.96
CA LEU A 239 2.60 -1.02 -3.21
C LEU A 239 3.73 -1.54 -4.07
N LEU A 240 4.97 -1.36 -3.62
CA LEU A 240 6.18 -1.72 -4.33
C LEU A 240 7.10 -2.53 -3.41
N GLN A 241 7.80 -3.51 -3.97
CA GLN A 241 9.02 -4.05 -3.36
C GLN A 241 10.20 -3.10 -3.67
N PRO A 242 11.31 -3.13 -2.90
CA PRO A 242 12.45 -2.25 -3.14
C PRO A 242 13.08 -2.36 -4.53
N ASN A 243 12.95 -3.50 -5.19
CA ASN A 243 13.40 -3.71 -6.57
C ASN A 243 12.36 -3.28 -7.62
N GLU A 244 11.27 -2.64 -7.23
CA GLU A 244 10.18 -2.21 -8.11
C GLU A 244 10.12 -0.68 -8.14
N VAL A 245 10.61 -0.05 -9.20
CA VAL A 245 10.65 1.40 -9.31
C VAL A 245 9.58 1.90 -10.27
N PHE A 246 8.72 2.79 -9.77
CA PHE A 246 7.64 3.37 -10.55
C PHE A 246 8.09 4.63 -11.29
N TYR A 247 7.77 4.70 -12.59
CA TYR A 247 8.03 5.83 -13.45
C TYR A 247 6.71 6.39 -14.00
N PRO A 248 6.21 7.51 -13.45
CA PRO A 248 5.14 8.28 -14.08
C PRO A 248 5.71 9.14 -15.21
N ASN A 249 4.86 9.51 -16.18
CA ASN A 249 5.27 10.39 -17.28
C ASN A 249 5.57 11.85 -16.87
N SER A 250 5.27 12.21 -15.62
CA SER A 250 5.57 13.51 -15.03
C SER A 250 5.65 13.39 -13.50
N ARG A 251 6.26 14.37 -12.82
CA ARG A 251 6.28 14.44 -11.35
C ARG A 251 4.88 14.64 -10.76
N PHE A 252 4.69 14.19 -9.52
CA PHE A 252 3.44 14.34 -8.77
C PHE A 252 3.20 15.76 -8.25
N ALA A 253 4.26 16.53 -7.96
CA ALA A 253 4.13 17.83 -7.31
C ALA A 253 4.24 19.04 -8.27
N ALA A 254 4.84 18.86 -9.45
CA ALA A 254 5.37 19.98 -10.22
C ALA A 254 4.58 20.32 -11.49
N ASP A 255 3.85 19.37 -12.09
CA ASP A 255 3.40 19.54 -13.46
C ASP A 255 1.87 19.52 -13.61
N ARG A 256 1.29 20.71 -13.77
CA ARG A 256 -0.10 20.87 -14.22
C ARG A 256 -0.22 20.75 -15.75
N SER A 257 0.74 20.14 -16.43
CA SER A 257 0.61 19.84 -17.86
C SER A 257 -0.59 18.92 -18.12
N GLN A 258 -1.26 19.19 -19.24
CA GLN A 258 -2.38 18.38 -19.78
C GLN A 258 -2.01 16.91 -19.97
N ASN A 259 -0.72 16.60 -20.07
CA ASN A 259 -0.22 15.26 -20.31
C ASN A 259 0.25 14.54 -19.04
N SER A 260 0.22 15.18 -17.88
CA SER A 260 0.60 14.54 -16.62
C SER A 260 -0.28 13.32 -16.31
N LEU A 261 0.31 12.28 -15.70
CA LEU A 261 -0.40 11.10 -15.21
C LEU A 261 -1.68 11.50 -14.46
N GLN A 262 -1.57 12.45 -13.54
CA GLN A 262 -2.69 12.90 -12.71
C GLN A 262 -3.86 13.45 -13.53
N GLN A 263 -3.58 14.20 -14.60
CA GLN A 263 -4.61 14.75 -15.47
C GLN A 263 -5.19 13.69 -16.39
N GLN A 264 -4.36 12.80 -16.94
CA GLN A 264 -4.83 11.67 -17.73
C GLN A 264 -5.78 10.78 -16.90
N LEU A 265 -5.44 10.53 -15.64
CA LEU A 265 -6.26 9.72 -14.74
C LEU A 265 -7.59 10.39 -14.36
N ARG A 266 -7.74 11.71 -14.52
CA ARG A 266 -9.04 12.41 -14.33
C ARG A 266 -10.03 12.18 -15.47
N HIS A 267 -9.58 11.72 -16.64
CA HIS A 267 -10.50 11.38 -17.74
C HIS A 267 -11.28 10.09 -17.47
N PHE A 268 -10.79 9.21 -16.61
CA PHE A 268 -11.54 8.04 -16.16
C PHE A 268 -12.65 8.43 -15.18
N SER A 269 -13.75 7.66 -15.18
CA SER A 269 -14.88 7.86 -14.27
C SER A 269 -14.40 7.92 -12.82
N ALA A 270 -15.09 8.69 -11.97
CA ALA A 270 -14.76 8.83 -10.55
C ALA A 270 -14.70 7.46 -9.82
N ASP A 271 -15.50 6.50 -10.28
CA ASP A 271 -15.58 5.14 -9.74
C ASP A 271 -14.38 4.24 -10.12
N THR A 272 -13.55 4.66 -11.08
CA THR A 272 -12.32 3.94 -11.45
C THR A 272 -11.21 4.26 -10.45
N ALA A 273 -10.95 3.35 -9.51
CA ALA A 273 -9.92 3.57 -8.49
C ALA A 273 -8.60 2.87 -8.77
N ARG A 274 -8.57 1.79 -9.56
CA ARG A 274 -7.38 0.95 -9.72
C ARG A 274 -6.86 1.00 -11.16
N PHE A 275 -5.58 1.28 -11.31
CA PHE A 275 -4.93 1.41 -12.60
C PHE A 275 -3.75 0.44 -12.70
N GLU A 276 -3.80 -0.49 -13.64
CA GLU A 276 -2.74 -1.46 -13.88
C GLU A 276 -1.62 -0.81 -14.70
N LEU A 277 -0.38 -0.93 -14.20
CA LEU A 277 0.81 -0.42 -14.84
C LEU A 277 1.55 -1.55 -15.56
N ALA A 278 2.03 -1.26 -16.76
CA ALA A 278 2.96 -2.14 -17.45
C ALA A 278 4.24 -2.31 -16.61
N THR A 279 4.78 -3.53 -16.57
CA THR A 279 5.95 -3.86 -15.75
C THR A 279 7.03 -4.49 -16.62
N PHE A 280 8.24 -3.93 -16.59
CA PHE A 280 9.41 -4.47 -17.26
C PHE A 280 10.29 -5.23 -16.27
N ALA A 281 10.66 -6.48 -16.58
CA ALA A 281 11.65 -7.23 -15.81
C ALA A 281 13.06 -6.82 -16.26
N VAL A 282 13.57 -5.75 -15.67
CA VAL A 282 14.86 -5.15 -16.03
C VAL A 282 16.00 -5.93 -15.41
N CYS A 283 16.99 -6.27 -16.21
CA CYS A 283 18.17 -7.00 -15.75
C CYS A 283 19.00 -6.11 -14.82
N PHE A 284 19.15 -6.54 -13.58
CA PHE A 284 19.91 -5.82 -12.57
C PHE A 284 21.41 -6.06 -12.75
N ASP A 285 22.16 -4.96 -12.90
CA ASP A 285 23.61 -4.94 -12.88
C ASP A 285 24.07 -4.12 -11.66
N GLU A 286 24.66 -4.80 -10.68
CA GLU A 286 25.12 -4.20 -9.41
C GLU A 286 26.17 -3.09 -9.61
N LEU A 287 26.89 -3.10 -10.74
CA LEU A 287 27.88 -2.08 -11.07
C LEU A 287 27.27 -0.81 -11.66
N LYS A 288 25.96 -0.83 -11.97
CA LYS A 288 25.24 0.26 -12.58
C LYS A 288 24.21 0.86 -11.62
N LYS A 289 24.00 2.16 -11.74
CA LYS A 289 22.89 2.83 -11.04
C LYS A 289 21.56 2.30 -11.58
N LEU A 290 20.49 2.47 -10.80
CA LEU A 290 19.13 2.25 -11.30
C LEU A 290 18.82 3.27 -12.42
N LEU A 291 17.59 3.30 -12.93
CA LEU A 291 17.19 4.12 -14.08
C LEU A 291 17.84 3.64 -15.40
N LEU A 292 18.47 4.57 -16.12
CA LEU A 292 18.90 4.45 -17.51
C LEU A 292 20.20 3.67 -17.71
N ASP A 293 20.89 3.28 -16.64
CA ASP A 293 22.10 2.49 -16.77
C ASP A 293 21.76 0.99 -16.94
N ASN A 294 20.60 0.57 -16.44
CA ASN A 294 20.06 -0.77 -16.63
C ASN A 294 19.02 -0.75 -17.76
N ILE A 295 19.48 -0.93 -19.01
CA ILE A 295 18.68 -0.77 -20.23
C ILE A 295 18.02 -2.05 -20.74
N GLN A 296 18.55 -3.22 -20.36
CA GLN A 296 18.11 -4.51 -20.88
C GLN A 296 16.98 -5.05 -20.01
N TYR A 297 15.91 -5.55 -20.63
CA TYR A 297 14.83 -6.25 -19.93
C TYR A 297 14.48 -7.57 -20.64
N ASP A 298 13.96 -8.50 -19.85
CA ASP A 298 13.50 -9.81 -20.31
C ASP A 298 11.96 -9.80 -20.48
N PRO A 299 11.41 -9.84 -21.71
CA PRO A 299 9.97 -9.85 -21.95
C PRO A 299 9.30 -11.17 -21.57
N GLU A 300 10.07 -12.27 -21.46
CA GLU A 300 9.54 -13.58 -21.08
C GLU A 300 9.35 -13.68 -19.55
N CYS A 301 10.09 -12.86 -18.79
CA CYS A 301 10.01 -12.80 -17.34
C CYS A 301 8.78 -12.00 -16.86
N LYS A 302 7.64 -12.67 -16.74
CA LYS A 302 6.40 -12.06 -16.24
C LYS A 302 6.50 -11.66 -14.77
N ALA A 303 5.86 -10.54 -14.42
CA ALA A 303 5.71 -10.13 -13.03
C ALA A 303 4.83 -11.14 -12.26
N PRO A 304 5.17 -11.46 -11.00
CA PRO A 304 4.40 -12.42 -10.19
C PRO A 304 3.01 -11.90 -9.80
N TYR A 305 2.78 -10.59 -9.92
CA TYR A 305 1.51 -9.92 -9.67
C TYR A 305 1.40 -8.67 -10.54
N LYS A 306 0.17 -8.14 -10.62
CA LYS A 306 -0.11 -6.87 -11.29
C LYS A 306 0.37 -5.70 -10.44
N MET A 307 0.96 -4.69 -11.08
CA MET A 307 1.28 -3.42 -10.42
C MET A 307 0.08 -2.50 -10.51
N LEU A 308 -0.46 -2.11 -9.35
CA LEU A 308 -1.67 -1.29 -9.28
C LEU A 308 -1.34 0.07 -8.65
N LEU A 309 -1.61 1.14 -9.39
CA LEU A 309 -1.70 2.49 -8.87
C LEU A 309 -3.15 2.74 -8.44
N ASP A 310 -3.36 2.98 -7.15
CA ASP A 310 -4.68 3.20 -6.58
C ASP A 310 -4.94 4.70 -6.37
N ARG A 311 -6.05 5.19 -6.93
CA ARG A 311 -6.60 6.52 -6.70
C ARG A 311 -7.52 6.51 -5.48
N LEU A 312 -7.25 7.38 -4.52
CA LEU A 312 -7.86 7.37 -3.18
C LEU A 312 -8.97 8.41 -3.01
N ASP A 313 -9.75 8.62 -4.08
CA ASP A 313 -10.86 9.58 -4.08
C ASP A 313 -12.19 8.96 -3.64
N LEU A 314 -12.31 7.63 -3.73
CA LEU A 314 -13.52 6.92 -3.33
C LEU A 314 -13.59 6.71 -1.81
N PRO A 315 -14.80 6.58 -1.25
CA PRO A 315 -14.97 6.13 0.13
C PRO A 315 -14.27 4.78 0.39
N PRO A 316 -13.74 4.55 1.61
CA PRO A 316 -13.00 3.33 1.91
C PRO A 316 -13.77 2.04 1.59
N THR A 317 -15.08 2.00 1.85
CA THR A 317 -15.91 0.82 1.56
C THR A 317 -15.97 0.49 0.07
N GLN A 318 -15.96 1.50 -0.80
CA GLN A 318 -15.92 1.31 -2.25
C GLN A 318 -14.53 0.95 -2.74
N LEU A 319 -13.47 1.54 -2.18
CA LEU A 319 -12.08 1.18 -2.49
C LEU A 319 -11.79 -0.30 -2.19
N LEU A 320 -12.30 -0.79 -1.05
CA LEU A 320 -12.17 -2.18 -0.64
C LEU A 320 -13.01 -3.13 -1.50
N ALA A 321 -14.17 -2.69 -1.99
CA ALA A 321 -15.04 -3.51 -2.83
C ALA A 321 -14.64 -3.51 -4.31
N SER A 322 -13.90 -2.49 -4.76
CA SER A 322 -13.50 -2.36 -6.15
C SER A 322 -12.45 -3.41 -6.50
N THR A 323 -12.71 -4.27 -7.48
CA THR A 323 -11.75 -5.24 -8.01
C THR A 323 -11.41 -4.97 -9.48
N ALA A 324 -12.23 -4.16 -10.15
CA ALA A 324 -12.01 -3.75 -11.52
C ALA A 324 -10.81 -2.79 -11.59
N HIS A 325 -9.99 -2.98 -12.61
CA HIS A 325 -8.85 -2.13 -12.91
C HIS A 325 -8.82 -1.82 -14.40
N VAL A 326 -8.16 -0.71 -14.74
CA VAL A 326 -7.93 -0.30 -16.12
C VAL A 326 -6.43 -0.35 -16.40
N GLU A 327 -6.04 -1.03 -17.46
CA GLU A 327 -4.65 -1.04 -17.93
C GLU A 327 -4.27 0.33 -18.50
N LEU A 328 -3.18 0.90 -18.00
CA LEU A 328 -2.64 2.15 -18.47
C LEU A 328 -1.66 1.93 -19.62
N SER A 329 -1.63 2.90 -20.54
CA SER A 329 -0.64 2.88 -21.61
C SER A 329 0.77 3.15 -21.07
N LEU A 330 1.78 2.63 -21.76
CA LEU A 330 3.20 2.94 -21.48
C LEU A 330 3.53 4.43 -21.49
N SER A 331 2.74 5.24 -22.21
CA SER A 331 2.92 6.69 -22.26
C SER A 331 2.46 7.44 -21.00
N THR A 332 1.73 6.75 -20.13
CA THR A 332 1.18 7.27 -18.88
C THR A 332 2.11 6.97 -17.70
N GLY A 333 2.61 5.75 -17.62
CA GLY A 333 3.59 5.31 -16.64
C GLY A 333 3.83 3.80 -16.69
N PHE A 334 4.91 3.35 -16.08
CA PHE A 334 5.28 1.94 -16.00
C PHE A 334 6.14 1.67 -14.76
N VAL A 335 6.40 0.40 -14.47
CA VAL A 335 7.26 -0.05 -13.36
C VAL A 335 8.44 -0.84 -13.91
N HIS A 336 9.65 -0.57 -13.42
CA HIS A 336 10.77 -1.49 -13.56
C HIS A 336 10.81 -2.43 -12.36
N ARG A 337 10.82 -3.73 -12.61
CA ARG A 337 11.16 -4.74 -11.62
C ARG A 337 12.56 -5.25 -11.92
N TYR A 338 13.52 -4.87 -11.09
CA TYR A 338 14.91 -5.29 -11.21
C TYR A 338 15.05 -6.77 -10.79
N VAL A 339 15.57 -7.59 -11.70
CA VAL A 339 15.69 -9.05 -11.54
C VAL A 339 17.07 -9.54 -11.97
N ASP A 340 17.47 -10.69 -11.44
CA ASP A 340 18.66 -11.41 -11.88
C ASP A 340 18.35 -12.13 -13.21
N CYS A 341 18.74 -11.52 -14.33
CA CYS A 341 18.53 -12.12 -15.64
C CYS A 341 19.51 -13.27 -15.89
N ALA A 342 19.00 -14.44 -16.23
CA ALA A 342 19.83 -15.61 -16.54
C ALA A 342 20.57 -15.52 -17.90
N ARG A 343 20.21 -14.56 -18.77
CA ARG A 343 20.69 -14.46 -20.16
C ARG A 343 21.09 -13.04 -20.58
N VAL A 344 21.85 -12.33 -19.75
CA VAL A 344 22.41 -11.01 -20.12
C VAL A 344 23.30 -11.14 -21.35
N GLY A 345 22.81 -10.67 -22.51
CA GLY A 345 23.55 -10.68 -23.79
C GLY A 345 23.17 -11.76 -24.81
N ALA A 346 22.13 -12.57 -24.58
CA ALA A 346 21.57 -13.49 -25.59
C ALA A 346 20.42 -12.83 -26.38
N ASP A 347 20.03 -13.43 -27.52
CA ASP A 347 19.04 -12.96 -28.51
C ASP A 347 17.59 -12.72 -27.99
N GLY A 348 17.36 -12.68 -26.67
CA GLY A 348 16.05 -12.49 -26.05
C GLY A 348 15.91 -11.26 -25.15
N LEU A 349 16.99 -10.48 -24.94
CA LEU A 349 16.88 -9.22 -24.19
C LEU A 349 16.57 -8.05 -25.10
N HIS A 350 15.71 -7.17 -24.60
CA HIS A 350 15.25 -6.00 -25.32
C HIS A 350 15.66 -4.74 -24.58
N ASP A 351 15.85 -3.65 -25.33
CA ASP A 351 16.03 -2.32 -24.75
C ASP A 351 14.66 -1.71 -24.45
N TRP A 352 14.35 -1.50 -23.17
CA TRP A 352 13.04 -0.97 -22.76
C TRP A 352 12.81 0.45 -23.27
N ARG A 353 13.88 1.21 -23.52
CA ARG A 353 13.81 2.61 -23.99
C ARG A 353 13.16 2.72 -25.36
N ASN A 354 13.23 1.67 -26.18
CA ASN A 354 12.59 1.63 -27.50
C ASN A 354 11.06 1.67 -27.41
N GLY A 355 10.47 1.28 -26.28
CA GLY A 355 9.02 1.32 -26.05
C GLY A 355 8.52 2.64 -25.44
N VAL A 356 9.42 3.56 -25.09
CA VAL A 356 9.07 4.79 -24.36
C VAL A 356 9.15 5.99 -25.28
N ARG A 357 8.13 6.87 -25.20
CA ARG A 357 8.10 8.10 -25.98
C ARG A 357 9.26 9.03 -25.62
N LYS A 358 9.72 9.82 -26.60
CA LYS A 358 10.85 10.74 -26.42
C LYS A 358 10.67 11.74 -25.27
N ASP A 359 9.50 12.36 -25.15
CA ASP A 359 9.20 13.32 -24.09
C ASP A 359 9.23 12.69 -22.69
N PHE A 360 8.75 11.45 -22.57
CA PHE A 360 8.85 10.69 -21.33
C PHE A 360 10.32 10.28 -21.06
N MET A 361 11.08 9.87 -22.08
CA MET A 361 12.52 9.62 -21.92
C MET A 361 13.29 10.86 -21.46
N ASP A 362 12.96 12.05 -21.97
CA ASP A 362 13.56 13.31 -21.54
C ASP A 362 13.25 13.59 -20.06
N HIS A 363 12.04 13.27 -19.58
CA HIS A 363 11.70 13.33 -18.16
C HIS A 363 12.54 12.35 -17.32
N ILE A 364 12.71 11.10 -17.76
CA ILE A 364 13.52 10.10 -17.05
C ILE A 364 15.00 10.51 -17.03
N ASN A 365 15.52 11.08 -18.12
CA ASN A 365 16.89 11.64 -18.17
C ASN A 365 17.06 12.79 -17.15
N SER A 366 16.09 13.68 -17.04
CA SER A 366 16.11 14.74 -16.03
C SER A 366 16.07 14.18 -14.61
N LEU A 367 15.25 13.15 -14.37
CA LEU A 367 15.16 12.46 -13.08
C LEU A 367 16.49 11.83 -12.67
N ARG A 368 17.18 11.17 -13.61
CA ARG A 368 18.52 10.62 -13.41
C ARG A 368 19.50 11.67 -12.92
N ASN A 369 19.58 12.82 -13.60
CA ASN A 369 20.54 13.87 -13.24
C ASN A 369 20.27 14.42 -11.83
N GLU A 370 19.01 14.47 -11.38
CA GLU A 370 18.67 14.90 -10.03
C GLU A 370 19.04 13.85 -8.98
N VAL A 371 18.73 12.58 -9.23
CA VAL A 371 19.10 11.48 -8.33
C VAL A 371 20.62 11.39 -8.19
N ASP A 372 21.37 11.63 -9.28
CA ASP A 372 22.83 11.68 -9.26
C ASP A 372 23.40 12.82 -8.39
N LEU A 373 22.62 13.86 -8.08
CA LEU A 373 23.00 14.93 -7.16
C LEU A 373 22.63 14.62 -5.69
N LEU A 374 21.74 13.66 -5.47
CA LEU A 374 21.26 13.25 -4.14
C LEU A 374 22.06 12.07 -3.54
N ILE A 375 22.84 11.37 -4.37
CA ILE A 375 23.79 10.30 -3.99
C ILE A 375 25.18 10.90 -3.84
#